data_AF-A0A257JWR7-F1
#
_entry.id   AF-A0A257JWR7-F1
#
_cell.length_a   1.000
_cell.length_b   1.000
_cell.length_c   1.000
_cell.angle_alpha   90.00
_cell.angle_beta   90.00
_cell.angle_gamma   90.00
#
_symmetry.space_group_name_H-M   'P 1'
#
loop_
_entity.id
_entity.type
_entity.pdbx_description
1 polymer ?
#
loop_
_entity_poly.entity_id
_entity_poly.type
_entity_poly.pdbx_seq_one_letter_code
_entity_poly.pdbx_strand_id
1 'polypeptide(L)'
;PELAAQLCPTDHPFGTKRPCLDTNYFEAFNQPNVRLVDVRRTPIDTLNASGIALKTGEQLDFDAIVYATGFDAMTGAIVAVDITGRDGATLKQKWAHGPVNYLGLMTTGFPNFFTVTGPGSPSVLSNMMVSIEQHVDWIADCLVQLRERGATTIEPTAQAEAGWGQHVLDCADITLFPQTDSWYMGANVPGKPRVILPYLGGVDTYRKACDEVVARGLLGFELRGPQGLVQRNDGVVRQLQPDVGMVLDMLASLNLPTFDSLPPAAARAFLAQLNTQRPPGPSVGAIVDGTLPGAAGPLDYRLYRPATPGPGPCGNRPRAARRPAPSPTRPWPAPAWPTGRSARPVR
;
A
#
# COMPACT_ATOMS: atom_id res chain seq x y z
N PRO A 1 2.80 37.02 -20.74
CA PRO A 1 2.49 35.66 -21.27
C PRO A 1 3.61 34.65 -21.07
N GLU A 2 4.85 34.97 -21.48
CA GLU A 2 6.01 34.06 -21.33
C GLU A 2 6.33 33.71 -19.87
N LEU A 3 6.30 34.70 -18.97
CA LEU A 3 6.50 34.50 -17.53
C LEU A 3 5.47 33.54 -16.93
N ALA A 4 4.19 33.72 -17.26
CA ALA A 4 3.12 32.84 -16.81
C ALA A 4 3.30 31.40 -17.30
N ALA A 5 3.77 31.21 -18.54
CA ALA A 5 4.06 29.88 -19.08
C ALA A 5 5.22 29.19 -18.34
N GLN A 6 6.25 29.94 -17.92
CA GLN A 6 7.36 29.40 -17.13
C GLN A 6 6.95 28.96 -15.72
N LEU A 7 5.96 29.64 -15.13
CA LEU A 7 5.41 29.32 -13.81
C LEU A 7 4.45 28.12 -13.83
N CYS A 8 3.99 27.69 -15.01
CA CYS A 8 3.02 26.61 -15.14
C CYS A 8 3.73 25.24 -15.09
N PRO A 9 3.43 24.36 -14.12
CA PRO A 9 4.05 23.03 -14.06
C PRO A 9 3.59 22.14 -15.21
N THR A 10 4.52 21.41 -15.83
CA THR A 10 4.26 20.52 -16.98
C THR A 10 4.90 19.14 -16.86
N ASP A 11 5.67 18.90 -15.79
CA ASP A 11 6.51 17.72 -15.58
C ASP A 11 5.84 16.61 -14.76
N HIS A 12 4.64 16.84 -14.22
CA HIS A 12 3.96 15.88 -13.36
C HIS A 12 2.43 16.04 -13.34
N PRO A 13 1.66 14.97 -13.04
CA PRO A 13 0.23 15.07 -12.77
C PRO A 13 -0.07 15.92 -11.52
N PHE A 14 -1.22 16.59 -11.50
CA PHE A 14 -1.65 17.32 -10.31
C PHE A 14 -1.82 16.39 -9.10
N GLY A 15 -1.32 16.81 -7.93
CA GLY A 15 -1.49 16.10 -6.67
C GLY A 15 -0.46 15.01 -6.36
N THR A 16 0.42 14.64 -7.31
CA THR A 16 1.50 13.66 -7.08
C THR A 16 2.74 14.28 -6.41
N LYS A 17 2.85 15.61 -6.44
CA LYS A 17 3.60 16.41 -5.46
C LYS A 17 2.62 17.04 -4.47
N ARG A 18 3.08 17.40 -3.28
CA ARG A 18 2.23 18.06 -2.27
C ARG A 18 1.63 19.35 -2.87
N PRO A 19 0.30 19.49 -2.94
CA PRO A 19 -0.30 20.75 -3.36
C PRO A 19 0.11 21.87 -2.40
N CYS A 20 0.63 22.95 -2.98
CA CYS A 20 0.92 24.16 -2.23
C CYS A 20 -0.31 25.06 -2.22
N LEU A 21 -0.61 25.62 -1.07
CA LEU A 21 -1.51 26.76 -0.95
C LEU A 21 -0.63 27.99 -0.76
N ASP A 22 -0.92 29.05 -1.50
CA ASP A 22 -0.15 30.27 -1.48
C ASP A 22 -1.01 31.47 -1.11
N THR A 23 -0.35 32.61 -0.91
CA THR A 23 -0.99 33.91 -0.79
C THR A 23 -0.20 34.87 -1.66
N ASN A 24 -0.78 35.26 -2.79
CA ASN A 24 -0.21 36.18 -3.77
C ASN A 24 1.13 35.73 -4.39
N TYR A 25 1.44 34.43 -4.47
CA TYR A 25 2.72 33.97 -5.02
C TYR A 25 2.82 34.30 -6.51
N PHE A 26 1.76 34.04 -7.29
CA PHE A 26 1.76 34.33 -8.71
C PHE A 26 1.70 35.86 -8.98
N GLU A 27 0.97 36.60 -8.17
CA GLU A 27 0.84 38.06 -8.24
C GLU A 27 2.17 38.77 -7.95
N ALA A 28 3.02 38.19 -7.09
CA ALA A 28 4.33 38.74 -6.79
C ALA A 28 5.20 38.91 -8.04
N PHE A 29 5.08 38.02 -9.02
CA PHE A 29 5.82 38.10 -10.29
C PHE A 29 5.39 39.23 -11.22
N ASN A 30 4.30 39.94 -10.91
CA ASN A 30 3.92 41.16 -11.62
C ASN A 30 4.59 42.42 -11.06
N GLN A 31 5.27 42.33 -9.92
CA GLN A 31 5.94 43.48 -9.30
C GLN A 31 7.26 43.78 -10.02
N PRO A 32 7.62 45.07 -10.21
CA PRO A 32 8.82 45.45 -10.98
C PRO A 32 10.15 45.04 -10.33
N ASN A 33 10.14 44.73 -9.03
CA ASN A 33 11.29 44.31 -8.24
C ASN A 33 11.42 42.79 -8.09
N VAL A 34 10.60 42.00 -8.78
CA VAL A 34 10.64 40.53 -8.73
C VAL A 34 11.06 39.99 -10.10
N ARG A 35 12.07 39.12 -10.10
CA ARG A 35 12.56 38.45 -11.31
C ARG A 35 12.53 36.94 -11.10
N LEU A 36 11.85 36.23 -12.00
CA LEU A 36 11.96 34.78 -12.12
C LEU A 36 13.22 34.42 -12.92
N VAL A 37 14.00 33.46 -12.41
CA VAL A 37 15.13 32.85 -13.12
C VAL A 37 14.87 31.35 -13.24
N ASP A 38 14.62 30.86 -14.46
CA ASP A 38 14.41 29.43 -14.71
C ASP A 38 15.77 28.70 -14.82
N VAL A 39 16.19 28.14 -13.68
CA VAL A 39 17.46 27.42 -13.57
C VAL A 39 17.51 26.10 -14.33
N ARG A 40 16.38 25.59 -14.85
CA ARG A 40 16.41 24.43 -15.78
C ARG A 40 16.95 24.83 -17.15
N ARG A 41 16.67 26.06 -17.56
CA ARG A 41 17.14 26.63 -18.83
C ARG A 41 18.48 27.36 -18.68
N THR A 42 18.70 27.94 -17.51
CA THR A 42 19.90 28.72 -17.18
C THR A 42 20.52 28.19 -15.88
N PRO A 43 21.17 27.02 -15.90
CA PRO A 43 21.65 26.36 -14.69
C PRO A 43 22.62 27.24 -13.90
N ILE A 44 22.58 27.09 -12.58
CA ILE A 44 23.57 27.68 -11.68
C ILE A 44 24.92 27.03 -11.97
N ASP A 45 25.97 27.84 -12.05
CA ASP A 45 27.36 27.39 -12.16
C ASP A 45 28.01 27.33 -10.78
N THR A 46 28.03 28.47 -10.08
CA THR A 46 28.65 28.58 -8.76
C THR A 46 28.02 29.69 -7.92
N LEU A 47 28.20 29.59 -6.61
CA LEU A 47 28.01 30.70 -5.68
C LEU A 47 29.36 31.34 -5.42
N ASN A 48 29.41 32.66 -5.41
CA ASN A 48 30.62 33.44 -5.15
C ASN A 48 30.35 34.52 -4.10
N ALA A 49 31.37 35.34 -3.81
CA ALA A 49 31.29 36.34 -2.75
C ALA A 49 30.22 37.41 -2.96
N SER A 50 29.79 37.67 -4.21
CA SER A 50 28.77 38.68 -4.51
C SER A 50 27.38 38.08 -4.78
N GLY A 51 27.27 36.80 -5.12
CA GLY A 51 25.98 36.15 -5.33
C GLY A 51 26.05 34.84 -6.13
N ILE A 52 25.26 34.74 -7.20
CA ILE A 52 25.05 33.52 -7.98
C ILE A 52 25.46 33.75 -9.45
N ALA A 53 26.40 32.94 -9.93
CA ALA A 53 26.77 32.90 -11.35
C ALA A 53 25.99 31.80 -12.07
N LEU A 54 25.42 32.13 -13.24
CA LEU A 54 24.75 31.17 -14.12
C LEU A 54 25.72 30.66 -15.20
N LYS A 55 25.49 29.45 -15.70
CA LYS A 55 26.29 28.86 -16.79
C LYS A 55 26.20 29.62 -18.12
N THR A 56 25.24 30.52 -18.25
CA THR A 56 25.12 31.44 -19.39
C THR A 56 26.15 32.57 -19.33
N GLY A 57 26.86 32.74 -18.22
CA GLY A 57 27.79 33.85 -17.96
C GLY A 57 27.16 35.05 -17.24
N GLU A 58 25.86 35.00 -16.93
CA GLU A 58 25.20 36.04 -16.14
C GLU A 58 25.58 35.94 -14.66
N GLN A 59 25.96 37.08 -14.06
CA GLN A 59 26.19 37.24 -12.63
C GLN A 59 24.98 37.93 -11.98
N LEU A 60 24.44 37.32 -10.93
CA LEU A 60 23.34 37.86 -10.14
C LEU A 60 23.86 38.18 -8.73
N ASP A 61 24.00 39.47 -8.40
CA ASP A 61 24.52 39.91 -7.11
C ASP A 61 23.40 40.04 -6.08
N PHE A 62 23.67 39.57 -4.85
CA PHE A 62 22.71 39.55 -3.74
C PHE A 62 23.40 39.80 -2.41
N ASP A 63 22.77 40.60 -1.54
CA ASP A 63 23.22 40.77 -0.16
C ASP A 63 22.83 39.58 0.74
N ALA A 64 21.81 38.82 0.34
CA ALA A 64 21.30 37.67 1.07
C ALA A 64 20.78 36.59 0.12
N ILE A 65 20.98 35.32 0.50
CA ILE A 65 20.48 34.15 -0.21
C ILE A 65 19.64 33.31 0.75
N VAL A 66 18.40 33.01 0.35
CA VAL A 66 17.46 32.20 1.14
C VAL A 66 17.34 30.81 0.52
N TYR A 67 17.63 29.76 1.30
CA TYR A 67 17.50 28.38 0.87
C TYR A 67 16.10 27.83 1.18
N ALA A 68 15.24 27.81 0.17
CA ALA A 68 13.94 27.13 0.19
C ALA A 68 14.00 25.75 -0.51
N THR A 69 15.05 24.98 -0.26
CA THR A 69 15.40 23.75 -1.02
C THR A 69 14.78 22.45 -0.49
N GLY A 70 13.93 22.55 0.54
CA GLY A 70 13.25 21.39 1.15
C GLY A 70 14.09 20.65 2.18
N PHE A 71 13.82 19.35 2.35
CA PHE A 71 14.37 18.54 3.44
C PHE A 71 14.71 17.12 2.97
N ASP A 72 15.65 16.45 3.65
CA ASP A 72 15.73 14.99 3.62
C ASP A 72 14.57 14.38 4.42
N ALA A 73 13.43 14.25 3.74
CA ALA A 73 12.15 13.97 4.38
C ALA A 73 12.03 12.53 4.93
N MET A 74 11.33 12.42 6.06
CA MET A 74 10.92 11.21 6.80
C MET A 74 12.02 10.28 7.33
N THR A 75 13.15 10.17 6.66
CA THR A 75 14.28 9.35 7.13
C THR A 75 15.45 10.19 7.64
N GLY A 76 15.69 11.38 7.07
CA GLY A 76 16.91 12.16 7.29
C GLY A 76 17.21 12.43 8.77
N ALA A 77 16.23 12.99 9.50
CA ALA A 77 16.40 13.26 10.94
C ALA A 77 16.63 11.99 11.78
N ILE A 78 16.01 10.87 11.40
CA ILE A 78 16.11 9.61 12.14
C ILE A 78 17.51 8.99 11.94
N VAL A 79 17.97 8.91 10.69
CA VAL A 79 19.27 8.30 10.36
C VAL A 79 20.47 9.21 10.62
N ALA A 80 20.23 10.48 10.95
CA ALA A 80 21.25 11.39 11.45
C ALA A 80 21.67 11.09 12.91
N VAL A 81 20.87 10.31 13.63
CA VAL A 81 21.20 9.78 14.96
C VAL A 81 21.81 8.39 14.81
N ASP A 82 22.87 8.11 15.57
CA ASP A 82 23.52 6.80 15.61
C ASP A 82 22.67 5.77 16.38
N ILE A 83 21.63 5.26 15.71
CA ILE A 83 20.73 4.24 16.26
C ILE A 83 21.27 2.85 15.93
N THR A 84 21.57 2.06 16.97
CA THR A 84 22.07 0.68 16.86
C THR A 84 21.06 -0.31 17.45
N GLY A 85 20.73 -1.33 16.67
CA GLY A 85 19.85 -2.43 17.05
C GLY A 85 20.62 -3.67 17.51
N ARG A 86 19.99 -4.84 17.40
CA ARG A 86 20.59 -6.13 17.71
C ARG A 86 21.80 -6.41 16.80
N ASP A 87 22.74 -7.18 17.35
CA ASP A 87 23.93 -7.64 16.65
C ASP A 87 24.81 -6.51 16.06
N GLY A 88 24.67 -5.28 16.60
CA GLY A 88 25.42 -4.11 16.16
C GLY A 88 24.93 -3.48 14.85
N ALA A 89 23.80 -3.94 14.28
CA ALA A 89 23.25 -3.38 13.05
C ALA A 89 22.77 -1.93 13.27
N THR A 90 23.21 -1.00 12.44
CA THR A 90 22.72 0.40 12.52
C THR A 90 21.45 0.60 11.70
N LEU A 91 20.57 1.50 12.13
CA LEU A 91 19.33 1.78 11.40
C LEU A 91 19.62 2.36 10.01
N LYS A 92 20.67 3.17 9.90
CA LYS A 92 21.17 3.72 8.64
C LYS A 92 21.56 2.62 7.65
N GLN A 93 22.24 1.56 8.11
CA GLN A 93 22.56 0.40 7.26
C GLN A 93 21.28 -0.33 6.84
N LYS A 94 20.35 -0.57 7.77
CA LYS A 94 19.09 -1.27 7.48
C LYS A 94 18.26 -0.54 6.43
N TRP A 95 18.18 0.79 6.51
CA TRP A 95 17.37 1.62 5.62
C TRP A 95 18.12 2.12 4.37
N ALA A 96 19.33 1.63 4.10
CA ALA A 96 20.16 2.09 2.99
C ALA A 96 19.52 1.92 1.59
N HIS A 97 18.60 0.96 1.44
CA HIS A 97 17.86 0.69 0.21
C HIS A 97 16.39 1.13 0.25
N GLY A 98 16.01 1.89 1.27
CA GLY A 98 14.65 2.34 1.53
C GLY A 98 14.25 1.97 2.96
N PRO A 99 13.46 2.81 3.64
CA PRO A 99 13.01 2.50 4.99
C PRO A 99 12.04 1.32 4.98
N VAL A 100 12.25 0.39 5.90
CA VAL A 100 11.39 -0.77 6.12
C VAL A 100 10.87 -0.74 7.54
N ASN A 101 9.55 -0.77 7.69
CA ASN A 101 8.87 -0.70 8.98
C ASN A 101 7.59 -1.55 8.93
N TYR A 102 7.22 -2.13 10.06
CA TYR A 102 5.88 -2.64 10.28
C TYR A 102 4.97 -1.52 10.79
N LEU A 103 3.86 -1.29 10.07
CA LEU A 103 2.88 -0.22 10.32
C LEU A 103 3.46 1.20 10.29
N GLY A 104 4.71 1.38 9.86
CA GLY A 104 5.44 2.64 10.03
C GLY A 104 5.72 3.02 11.49
N LEU A 105 5.65 2.05 12.40
CA LEU A 105 5.85 2.24 13.84
C LEU A 105 7.15 1.61 14.33
N MET A 106 7.43 0.37 13.94
CA MET A 106 8.58 -0.40 14.42
C MET A 106 9.31 -1.09 13.27
N THR A 107 10.54 -1.52 13.50
CA THR A 107 11.36 -2.19 12.49
C THR A 107 12.12 -3.38 13.09
N THR A 108 12.22 -4.48 12.34
CA THR A 108 12.92 -5.70 12.83
C THR A 108 14.39 -5.43 13.13
N GLY A 109 14.95 -6.08 14.15
CA GLY A 109 16.29 -5.84 14.66
C GLY A 109 16.39 -4.68 15.65
N PHE A 110 15.34 -3.89 15.85
CA PHE A 110 15.32 -2.73 16.75
C PHE A 110 14.18 -2.87 17.77
N PRO A 111 14.31 -3.80 18.74
CA PRO A 111 13.28 -4.02 19.76
C PRO A 111 13.01 -2.76 20.60
N ASN A 112 11.76 -2.55 20.98
CA ASN A 112 11.29 -1.38 21.75
C ASN A 112 11.59 0.00 21.12
N PHE A 113 12.07 0.04 19.88
CA PHE A 113 12.23 1.27 19.13
C PHE A 113 10.94 1.58 18.36
N PHE A 114 10.34 2.73 18.66
CA PHE A 114 9.14 3.21 18.01
C PHE A 114 9.41 4.50 17.25
N THR A 115 8.73 4.67 16.14
CA THR A 115 8.69 5.91 15.36
C THR A 115 7.26 6.46 15.36
N VAL A 116 7.13 7.78 15.39
CA VAL A 116 5.84 8.47 15.27
C VAL A 116 5.81 9.15 13.91
N THR A 117 4.81 8.82 13.10
CA THR A 117 4.69 9.28 11.70
C THR A 117 5.87 8.86 10.82
N GLY A 118 6.43 7.70 11.13
CA GLY A 118 7.53 7.09 10.40
C GLY A 118 7.15 6.59 8.99
N PRO A 119 8.14 6.24 8.15
CA PRO A 119 7.91 5.73 6.80
C PRO A 119 7.06 4.46 6.81
N GLY A 120 6.10 4.35 5.90
CA GLY A 120 5.12 3.26 5.85
C GLY A 120 3.86 3.49 6.70
N SER A 121 3.70 4.67 7.30
CA SER A 121 2.46 5.16 7.91
C SER A 121 1.84 6.30 7.08
N PRO A 122 0.58 6.73 7.30
CA PRO A 122 -0.05 7.81 6.52
C PRO A 122 0.78 9.09 6.54
N SER A 123 1.34 9.42 7.72
CA SER A 123 2.27 10.52 7.93
C SER A 123 1.83 11.80 7.21
N VAL A 124 2.66 12.32 6.33
CA VAL A 124 2.50 13.57 5.57
C VAL A 124 1.35 13.59 4.56
N LEU A 125 0.74 12.44 4.23
CA LEU A 125 -0.44 12.35 3.37
C LEU A 125 -1.75 12.51 4.12
N SER A 126 -1.68 12.89 5.39
CA SER A 126 -2.82 13.13 6.26
C SER A 126 -2.74 14.50 6.92
N ASN A 127 -3.81 14.91 7.60
CA ASN A 127 -3.67 15.89 8.68
C ASN A 127 -2.78 15.25 9.75
N MET A 128 -1.51 15.69 9.81
CA MET A 128 -0.48 15.03 10.62
C MET A 128 -0.85 14.94 12.09
N MET A 129 -1.61 15.89 12.64
CA MET A 129 -2.07 15.83 14.04
C MET A 129 -2.89 14.57 14.33
N VAL A 130 -3.80 14.20 13.41
CA VAL A 130 -4.63 13.00 13.55
C VAL A 130 -3.76 11.73 13.57
N SER A 131 -2.78 11.65 12.67
CA SER A 131 -1.86 10.52 12.62
C SER A 131 -0.87 10.49 13.80
N ILE A 132 -0.46 11.65 14.31
CA ILE A 132 0.40 11.75 15.50
C ILE A 132 -0.36 11.26 16.72
N GLU A 133 -1.57 11.77 16.98
CA GLU A 133 -2.40 11.34 18.11
C GLU A 133 -2.64 9.83 18.06
N GLN A 134 -3.06 9.30 16.90
CA GLN A 134 -3.31 7.87 16.76
C GLN A 134 -2.06 7.02 17.03
N HIS A 135 -0.88 7.41 16.54
CA HIS A 135 0.35 6.69 16.83
C HIS A 135 0.75 6.77 18.31
N VAL A 136 0.64 7.95 18.92
CA VAL A 136 0.99 8.15 20.32
C VAL A 136 0.07 7.32 21.22
N ASP A 137 -1.23 7.33 20.97
CA ASP A 137 -2.21 6.52 21.70
C ASP A 137 -1.91 5.02 21.53
N TRP A 138 -1.71 4.56 20.29
CA TRP A 138 -1.40 3.16 20.01
C TRP A 138 -0.11 2.71 20.71
N ILE A 139 0.95 3.53 20.68
CA ILE A 139 2.23 3.23 21.34
C ILE A 139 2.03 3.20 22.86
N ALA A 140 1.32 4.18 23.43
CA ALA A 140 1.06 4.23 24.87
C ALA A 140 0.29 2.99 25.34
N ASP A 141 -0.79 2.63 24.65
CA ASP A 141 -1.60 1.44 24.95
C ASP A 141 -0.79 0.14 24.78
N CYS A 142 0.06 0.06 23.76
CA CYS A 142 0.97 -1.05 23.56
C CYS A 142 1.93 -1.20 24.76
N LEU A 143 2.54 -0.10 25.23
CA LEU A 143 3.43 -0.11 26.39
C LEU A 143 2.73 -0.49 27.70
N VAL A 144 1.43 -0.18 27.85
CA VAL A 144 0.62 -0.65 28.98
C VAL A 144 0.40 -2.17 28.86
N GLN A 145 -0.02 -2.66 27.69
CA GLN A 145 -0.22 -4.09 27.46
C GLN A 145 1.05 -4.93 27.69
N LEU A 146 2.23 -4.41 27.34
CA LEU A 146 3.50 -5.10 27.62
C LEU A 146 3.71 -5.27 29.12
N ARG A 147 3.47 -4.22 29.91
CA ARG A 147 3.60 -4.27 31.38
C ARG A 147 2.61 -5.26 31.99
N GLU A 148 1.35 -5.25 31.56
CA GLU A 148 0.33 -6.18 32.03
C GLU A 148 0.65 -7.64 31.71
N ARG A 149 1.29 -7.90 30.55
CA ARG A 149 1.71 -9.23 30.12
C ARG A 149 3.05 -9.67 30.74
N GLY A 150 3.72 -8.81 31.51
CA GLY A 150 5.08 -9.06 32.00
C GLY A 150 6.14 -9.14 30.89
N ALA A 151 5.86 -8.58 29.71
CA ALA A 151 6.82 -8.48 28.62
C ALA A 151 7.71 -7.24 28.78
N THR A 152 9.00 -7.39 28.50
CA THR A 152 9.99 -6.30 28.51
C THR A 152 10.45 -5.92 27.11
N THR A 153 10.09 -6.71 26.11
CA THR A 153 10.51 -6.54 24.73
C THR A 153 9.34 -6.78 23.79
N ILE A 154 9.15 -5.88 22.84
CA ILE A 154 8.30 -6.07 21.66
C ILE A 154 9.12 -5.80 20.41
N GLU A 155 8.86 -6.59 19.37
CA GLU A 155 9.47 -6.41 18.07
C GLU A 155 8.57 -7.00 16.97
N PRO A 156 8.46 -6.36 15.79
CA PRO A 156 7.75 -6.98 14.68
C PRO A 156 8.44 -8.27 14.22
N THR A 157 7.69 -9.18 13.61
CA THR A 157 8.25 -10.31 12.89
C THR A 157 8.69 -9.90 11.49
N ALA A 158 9.66 -10.61 10.91
CA ALA A 158 10.13 -10.35 9.55
C ALA A 158 9.02 -10.52 8.50
N GLN A 159 8.12 -11.48 8.69
CA GLN A 159 6.99 -11.70 7.80
C GLN A 159 5.98 -10.52 7.87
N ALA A 160 5.71 -9.98 9.05
CA ALA A 160 4.81 -8.85 9.21
C ALA A 160 5.39 -7.56 8.61
N GLU A 161 6.67 -7.27 8.86
CA GLU A 161 7.38 -6.13 8.26
C GLU A 161 7.39 -6.22 6.73
N ALA A 162 7.77 -7.37 6.17
CA ALA A 162 7.78 -7.58 4.72
C ALA A 162 6.37 -7.49 4.11
N GLY A 163 5.38 -8.11 4.75
CA GLY A 163 3.99 -8.07 4.28
C GLY A 163 3.40 -6.66 4.30
N TRP A 164 3.71 -5.86 5.34
CA TRP A 164 3.32 -4.46 5.37
C TRP A 164 4.03 -3.64 4.30
N GLY A 165 5.34 -3.82 4.14
CA GLY A 165 6.12 -3.16 3.09
C GLY A 165 5.54 -3.42 1.69
N GLN A 166 5.22 -4.68 1.38
CA GLN A 166 4.58 -5.03 0.11
C GLN A 166 3.21 -4.36 -0.03
N HIS A 167 2.37 -4.38 1.01
CA HIS A 167 1.07 -3.70 0.98
C HIS A 167 1.19 -2.19 0.75
N VAL A 168 2.20 -1.53 1.31
CA VAL A 168 2.46 -0.10 1.03
C VAL A 168 2.81 0.14 -0.44
N LEU A 169 3.63 -0.74 -1.03
CA LEU A 169 3.97 -0.68 -2.46
C LEU A 169 2.74 -0.92 -3.34
N ASP A 170 1.96 -1.95 -3.03
CA ASP A 170 0.72 -2.27 -3.77
C ASP A 170 -0.26 -1.09 -3.73
N CYS A 171 -0.39 -0.42 -2.58
CA CYS A 171 -1.20 0.80 -2.46
C CYS A 171 -0.67 1.95 -3.32
N ALA A 172 0.65 2.03 -3.51
CA ALA A 172 1.25 3.07 -4.34
C ALA A 172 1.08 2.81 -5.83
N ASP A 173 1.21 1.55 -6.25
CA ASP A 173 1.18 1.14 -7.66
C ASP A 173 -0.16 1.36 -8.34
N ILE A 174 -1.26 1.40 -7.57
CA ILE A 174 -2.60 1.77 -8.08
C ILE A 174 -2.82 3.30 -8.15
N THR A 175 -1.79 4.11 -7.93
CA THR A 175 -1.85 5.58 -7.96
C THR A 175 -0.86 6.17 -8.97
N LEU A 176 -0.89 7.50 -9.13
CA LEU A 176 0.06 8.22 -9.99
C LEU A 176 1.34 8.67 -9.25
N PHE A 177 1.43 8.50 -7.93
CA PHE A 177 2.60 8.91 -7.14
C PHE A 177 3.92 8.30 -7.65
N PRO A 178 3.99 7.00 -8.00
CA PRO A 178 5.22 6.40 -8.49
C PRO A 178 5.75 7.01 -9.80
N GLN A 179 4.92 7.75 -10.55
CA GLN A 179 5.29 8.37 -11.82
C GLN A 179 5.95 9.74 -11.66
N THR A 180 6.01 10.29 -10.44
CA THR A 180 6.47 11.66 -10.20
C THR A 180 7.68 11.71 -9.28
N ASP A 181 8.67 12.51 -9.65
CA ASP A 181 9.80 12.80 -8.78
C ASP A 181 9.42 13.87 -7.75
N SER A 182 9.20 13.39 -6.53
CA SER A 182 8.88 14.19 -5.36
C SER A 182 9.63 13.67 -4.14
N TRP A 183 9.63 14.45 -3.06
CA TRP A 183 10.20 14.01 -1.80
C TRP A 183 9.41 12.87 -1.15
N TYR A 184 8.15 12.62 -1.53
CA TYR A 184 7.42 11.41 -1.13
C TYR A 184 8.05 10.13 -1.66
N MET A 185 8.73 10.23 -2.81
CA MET A 185 9.45 9.12 -3.45
C MET A 185 10.95 9.11 -3.11
N GLY A 186 11.42 10.00 -2.22
CA GLY A 186 12.85 10.14 -1.91
C GLY A 186 13.70 10.75 -3.03
N ALA A 187 13.12 11.16 -4.15
CA ALA A 187 13.83 11.60 -5.36
C ALA A 187 14.54 12.96 -5.21
N ASN A 188 14.29 13.69 -4.12
CA ASN A 188 14.83 15.03 -3.89
C ASN A 188 16.25 15.04 -3.27
N VAL A 189 16.75 13.89 -2.82
CA VAL A 189 18.09 13.77 -2.22
C VAL A 189 18.95 12.88 -3.14
N PRO A 190 20.05 13.39 -3.72
CA PRO A 190 20.95 12.59 -4.54
C PRO A 190 21.48 11.36 -3.78
N GLY A 191 21.39 10.19 -4.41
CA GLY A 191 21.82 8.91 -3.82
C GLY A 191 20.81 8.26 -2.85
N LYS A 192 19.70 8.94 -2.52
CA LYS A 192 18.62 8.33 -1.73
C LYS A 192 17.81 7.35 -2.59
N PRO A 193 17.43 6.18 -2.06
CA PRO A 193 16.57 5.23 -2.78
C PRO A 193 15.24 5.84 -3.19
N ARG A 194 14.83 5.58 -4.44
CA ARG A 194 13.54 6.03 -4.96
C ARG A 194 12.45 5.02 -4.64
N VAL A 195 11.79 5.21 -3.51
CA VAL A 195 10.69 4.36 -3.03
C VAL A 195 9.61 5.24 -2.41
N ILE A 196 8.35 4.79 -2.48
CA ILE A 196 7.27 5.49 -1.77
C ILE A 196 7.55 5.42 -0.26
N LEU A 197 7.60 6.57 0.38
CA LEU A 197 7.89 6.68 1.81
C LEU A 197 6.62 6.65 2.68
N PRO A 198 5.50 7.34 2.34
CA PRO A 198 4.27 7.30 3.13
C PRO A 198 3.31 6.19 2.67
N TYR A 199 2.39 5.79 3.56
CA TYR A 199 1.30 4.88 3.23
C TYR A 199 0.14 5.60 2.53
N LEU A 200 -0.24 5.12 1.35
CA LEU A 200 -1.24 5.75 0.47
C LEU A 200 -2.69 5.28 0.68
N GLY A 201 -2.94 4.27 1.53
CA GLY A 201 -4.28 3.72 1.72
C GLY A 201 -5.22 4.55 2.62
N GLY A 202 -4.77 5.72 3.09
CA GLY A 202 -5.57 6.63 3.92
C GLY A 202 -5.55 6.34 5.42
N VAL A 203 -5.87 7.35 6.22
CA VAL A 203 -5.80 7.31 7.70
C VAL A 203 -6.79 6.31 8.30
N ASP A 204 -8.02 6.25 7.79
CA ASP A 204 -9.05 5.37 8.34
C ASP A 204 -8.70 3.90 8.13
N THR A 205 -8.26 3.54 6.92
CA THR A 205 -7.82 2.18 6.58
C THR A 205 -6.60 1.78 7.40
N TYR A 206 -5.68 2.72 7.61
CA TYR A 206 -4.50 2.54 8.45
C TYR A 206 -4.88 2.30 9.92
N ARG A 207 -5.77 3.13 10.49
CA ARG A 207 -6.26 2.97 11.86
C ARG A 207 -6.93 1.61 12.04
N LYS A 208 -7.81 1.21 11.12
CA LYS A 208 -8.42 -0.14 11.13
C LYS A 208 -7.37 -1.26 11.11
N ALA A 209 -6.24 -1.08 10.42
CA ALA A 209 -5.17 -2.08 10.42
C ALA A 209 -4.47 -2.16 11.78
N CYS A 210 -4.19 -1.01 12.40
CA CYS A 210 -3.60 -0.94 13.74
C CYS A 210 -4.52 -1.54 14.80
N ASP A 211 -5.81 -1.24 14.73
CA ASP A 211 -6.84 -1.76 15.65
C ASP A 211 -7.00 -3.28 15.46
N GLU A 212 -6.99 -3.77 14.23
CA GLU A 212 -7.04 -5.21 13.93
C GLU A 212 -5.82 -5.95 14.49
N VAL A 213 -4.63 -5.35 14.39
CA VAL A 213 -3.40 -5.91 14.97
C VAL A 213 -3.56 -6.10 16.47
N VAL A 214 -4.07 -5.10 17.18
CA VAL A 214 -4.31 -5.18 18.63
C VAL A 214 -5.40 -6.21 18.94
N ALA A 215 -6.54 -6.16 18.25
CA ALA A 215 -7.68 -7.06 18.45
C ALA A 215 -7.31 -8.53 18.21
N ARG A 216 -6.37 -8.80 17.30
CA ARG A 216 -5.85 -10.14 17.02
C ARG A 216 -4.67 -10.53 17.92
N GLY A 217 -4.46 -9.83 19.03
CA GLY A 217 -3.46 -10.14 20.04
C GLY A 217 -2.05 -9.70 19.65
N LEU A 218 -1.91 -8.48 19.15
CA LEU A 218 -0.66 -7.92 18.60
C LEU A 218 -0.11 -8.78 17.45
N LEU A 219 -0.96 -8.99 16.44
CA LEU A 219 -0.57 -9.70 15.21
C LEU A 219 0.67 -9.05 14.58
N GLY A 220 1.59 -9.88 14.11
CA GLY A 220 2.85 -9.47 13.52
C GLY A 220 3.92 -9.10 14.54
N PHE A 221 3.69 -9.29 15.84
CA PHE A 221 4.67 -9.01 16.88
C PHE A 221 5.14 -10.26 17.63
N GLU A 222 6.38 -10.18 18.11
CA GLU A 222 6.97 -11.08 19.09
C GLU A 222 7.22 -10.31 20.39
N LEU A 223 6.72 -10.84 21.49
CA LEU A 223 6.94 -10.33 22.84
C LEU A 223 7.90 -11.25 23.57
N ARG A 224 8.84 -10.66 24.31
CA ARG A 224 9.72 -11.37 25.24
C ARG A 224 9.68 -10.73 26.60
N GLY A 225 9.80 -11.54 27.64
CA GLY A 225 9.84 -11.08 29.03
C GLY A 225 10.81 -11.89 29.90
N PRO A 226 10.99 -11.47 31.16
CA PRO A 226 11.72 -12.25 32.15
C PRO A 226 11.14 -13.65 32.31
N GLN A 227 11.94 -14.59 32.84
CA GLN A 227 11.50 -15.97 33.15
C GLN A 227 11.08 -16.82 31.93
N GLY A 228 11.55 -16.46 30.73
CA GLY A 228 11.35 -17.26 29.52
C GLY A 228 10.02 -17.00 28.79
N LEU A 229 9.30 -15.92 29.12
CA LEU A 229 8.14 -15.49 28.34
C LEU A 229 8.58 -15.21 26.89
N VAL A 230 8.02 -15.97 25.96
CA VAL A 230 8.13 -15.74 24.52
C VAL A 230 6.74 -15.94 23.92
N GLN A 231 6.13 -14.87 23.44
CA GLN A 231 4.85 -14.90 22.74
C GLN A 231 5.04 -14.35 21.34
N ARG A 232 4.96 -15.22 20.33
CA ARG A 232 5.03 -14.82 18.93
C ARG A 232 3.67 -14.98 18.29
N ASN A 233 3.14 -13.90 17.72
CA ASN A 233 1.91 -13.92 16.95
C ASN A 233 2.21 -13.44 15.53
N ASP A 234 2.72 -14.35 14.69
CA ASP A 234 3.16 -13.98 13.36
C ASP A 234 2.00 -13.90 12.36
N GLY A 235 2.14 -13.04 11.35
CA GLY A 235 1.19 -12.94 10.25
C GLY A 235 1.18 -11.59 9.55
N VAL A 236 0.38 -11.52 8.49
CA VAL A 236 0.22 -10.31 7.67
C VAL A 236 -1.18 -9.74 7.91
N VAL A 237 -1.24 -8.47 8.32
CA VAL A 237 -2.51 -7.76 8.62
C VAL A 237 -3.30 -7.40 7.36
N ARG A 238 -2.63 -7.25 6.22
CA ARG A 238 -3.24 -6.92 4.93
C ARG A 238 -2.77 -7.92 3.87
N GLN A 239 -3.65 -8.85 3.50
CA GLN A 239 -3.34 -9.89 2.50
C GLN A 239 -4.00 -9.63 1.15
N LEU A 240 -5.08 -8.84 1.13
CA LEU A 240 -5.80 -8.50 -0.08
C LEU A 240 -5.08 -7.38 -0.81
N GLN A 241 -5.04 -7.48 -2.14
CA GLN A 241 -4.64 -6.36 -2.98
C GLN A 241 -5.56 -5.14 -2.69
N PRO A 242 -5.03 -3.92 -2.67
CA PRO A 242 -5.80 -2.74 -2.25
C PRO A 242 -7.05 -2.49 -3.09
N ASP A 243 -6.96 -2.69 -4.41
CA ASP A 243 -8.08 -2.56 -5.35
C ASP A 243 -9.20 -3.57 -5.06
N VAL A 244 -8.86 -4.82 -4.78
CA VAL A 244 -9.82 -5.86 -4.35
C VAL A 244 -10.46 -5.47 -3.02
N GLY A 245 -9.66 -4.99 -2.07
CA GLY A 245 -10.14 -4.49 -0.78
C GLY A 245 -11.18 -3.38 -0.94
N MET A 246 -10.89 -2.38 -1.78
CA MET A 246 -11.80 -1.28 -2.08
C MET A 246 -13.14 -1.78 -2.67
N VAL A 247 -13.09 -2.74 -3.59
CA VAL A 247 -14.31 -3.32 -4.17
C VAL A 247 -15.14 -4.06 -3.11
N LEU A 248 -14.49 -4.84 -2.24
CA LEU A 248 -15.18 -5.55 -1.16
C LEU A 248 -15.79 -4.59 -0.14
N ASP A 249 -15.07 -3.54 0.24
CA ASP A 249 -15.57 -2.50 1.14
C ASP A 249 -16.76 -1.74 0.52
N MET A 250 -16.69 -1.43 -0.78
CA MET A 250 -17.81 -0.85 -1.52
C MET A 250 -19.02 -1.78 -1.48
N LEU A 251 -18.85 -3.07 -1.80
CA LEU A 251 -19.95 -4.05 -1.76
C LEU A 251 -20.54 -4.21 -0.36
N ALA A 252 -19.70 -4.21 0.68
CA ALA A 252 -20.14 -4.26 2.07
C ALA A 252 -20.95 -3.01 2.45
N SER A 253 -20.54 -1.82 1.99
CA SER A 253 -21.24 -0.56 2.26
C SER A 253 -22.64 -0.49 1.62
N LEU A 254 -22.86 -1.20 0.52
CA LEU A 254 -24.17 -1.30 -0.12
C LEU A 254 -25.17 -2.15 0.69
N ASN A 255 -24.71 -2.85 1.72
CA ASN A 255 -25.51 -3.72 2.61
C ASN A 255 -26.46 -4.64 1.82
N LEU A 256 -25.94 -5.22 0.74
CA LEU A 256 -26.74 -6.04 -0.15
C LEU A 256 -27.13 -7.35 0.52
N PRO A 257 -28.39 -7.82 0.35
CA PRO A 257 -28.80 -9.13 0.84
C PRO A 257 -27.91 -10.22 0.23
N THR A 258 -27.53 -11.20 1.05
CA THR A 258 -26.75 -12.35 0.56
C THR A 258 -27.55 -13.08 -0.52
N PHE A 259 -26.87 -13.65 -1.52
CA PHE A 259 -27.56 -14.37 -2.60
C PHE A 259 -28.43 -15.52 -2.09
N ASP A 260 -28.06 -16.13 -0.97
CA ASP A 260 -28.82 -17.20 -0.33
C ASP A 260 -30.09 -16.72 0.36
N SER A 261 -30.18 -15.43 0.68
CA SER A 261 -31.39 -14.81 1.25
C SER A 261 -32.38 -14.32 0.20
N LEU A 262 -31.98 -14.27 -1.09
CA LEU A 262 -32.83 -13.81 -2.18
C LEU A 262 -33.63 -14.94 -2.82
N PRO A 263 -34.92 -14.74 -3.15
CA PRO A 263 -35.65 -15.63 -4.04
C PRO A 263 -34.93 -15.78 -5.39
N PRO A 264 -34.92 -16.97 -6.04
CA PRO A 264 -34.16 -17.20 -7.27
C PRO A 264 -34.48 -16.21 -8.41
N ALA A 265 -35.71 -15.69 -8.48
CA ALA A 265 -36.09 -14.67 -9.45
C ALA A 265 -35.41 -13.33 -9.18
N ALA A 266 -35.35 -12.91 -7.91
CA ALA A 266 -34.71 -11.67 -7.48
C ALA A 266 -33.18 -11.73 -7.67
N ALA A 267 -32.55 -12.85 -7.31
CA ALA A 267 -31.11 -13.05 -7.53
C ALA A 267 -30.74 -12.97 -9.03
N ARG A 268 -31.57 -13.54 -9.92
CA ARG A 268 -31.37 -13.45 -11.38
C ARG A 268 -31.56 -12.03 -11.91
N ALA A 269 -32.59 -11.31 -11.43
CA ALA A 269 -32.83 -9.92 -11.83
C ALA A 269 -31.67 -9.01 -11.40
N PHE A 270 -31.18 -9.19 -10.17
CA PHE A 270 -30.03 -8.45 -9.64
C PHE A 270 -28.76 -8.70 -10.46
N LEU A 271 -28.44 -9.96 -10.77
CA LEU A 271 -27.30 -10.30 -11.64
C LEU A 271 -27.48 -9.76 -13.07
N ALA A 272 -28.69 -9.76 -13.62
CA ALA A 272 -28.97 -9.18 -14.92
C ALA A 272 -28.67 -7.68 -14.93
N GLN A 273 -29.10 -6.96 -13.90
CA GLN A 273 -28.85 -5.53 -13.72
C GLN A 273 -27.36 -5.21 -13.50
N LEU A 274 -26.63 -6.00 -12.71
CA LEU A 274 -25.19 -5.84 -12.57
C LEU A 274 -24.44 -6.05 -13.90
N ASN A 275 -24.95 -6.92 -14.77
CA ASN A 275 -24.34 -7.19 -16.07
C ASN A 275 -24.63 -6.11 -17.12
N THR A 276 -25.65 -5.25 -16.95
CA THR A 276 -25.92 -4.17 -17.92
C THR A 276 -24.86 -3.06 -17.88
N GLN A 277 -24.21 -2.87 -16.73
CA GLN A 277 -23.12 -1.90 -16.58
C GLN A 277 -21.74 -2.47 -16.96
N ARG A 278 -21.65 -3.78 -17.24
CA ARG A 278 -20.39 -4.36 -17.69
C ARG A 278 -20.16 -3.98 -19.15
N PRO A 279 -18.93 -3.61 -19.53
CA PRO A 279 -18.60 -3.42 -20.94
C PRO A 279 -18.95 -4.71 -21.71
N PRO A 280 -19.40 -4.59 -22.97
CA PRO A 280 -19.75 -5.75 -23.77
C PRO A 280 -18.56 -6.71 -23.80
N GLY A 281 -18.83 -7.98 -23.48
CA GLY A 281 -17.81 -9.03 -23.55
C GLY A 281 -17.25 -9.16 -24.97
N PRO A 282 -16.15 -9.92 -25.14
CA PRO A 282 -15.58 -10.17 -26.45
C PRO A 282 -16.64 -10.70 -27.43
N SER A 283 -16.52 -10.32 -28.71
CA SER A 283 -17.52 -10.66 -29.73
C SER A 283 -17.74 -12.17 -29.82
N VAL A 284 -19.00 -12.57 -29.72
CA VAL A 284 -19.42 -13.96 -29.86
C VAL A 284 -19.65 -14.24 -31.33
N GLY A 285 -18.88 -15.16 -31.90
CA GLY A 285 -18.99 -15.58 -33.31
C GLY A 285 -20.12 -16.58 -33.54
N ALA A 286 -20.42 -17.46 -32.58
CA ALA A 286 -21.53 -18.40 -32.69
C ALA A 286 -22.13 -18.75 -31.32
N ILE A 287 -23.46 -18.95 -31.28
CA ILE A 287 -24.21 -19.44 -30.13
C ILE A 287 -24.83 -20.77 -30.51
N VAL A 288 -24.60 -21.82 -29.72
CA VAL A 288 -25.18 -23.15 -29.93
C VAL A 288 -26.00 -23.53 -28.70
N ASP A 289 -27.30 -23.74 -28.89
CA ASP A 289 -28.19 -24.28 -27.87
C ASP A 289 -28.26 -25.80 -27.97
N GLY A 290 -28.34 -26.47 -26.83
CA GLY A 290 -28.49 -27.93 -26.79
C GLY A 290 -28.95 -28.42 -25.43
N THR A 291 -29.09 -29.74 -25.30
CA THR A 291 -29.61 -30.36 -24.08
C THR A 291 -28.68 -31.50 -23.64
N LEU A 292 -28.37 -31.54 -22.34
CA LEU A 292 -27.54 -32.57 -21.72
C LEU A 292 -28.40 -33.41 -20.76
N PRO A 293 -28.22 -34.73 -20.69
CA PRO A 293 -28.94 -35.55 -19.72
C PRO A 293 -28.44 -35.23 -18.30
N GLY A 294 -29.35 -34.79 -17.42
CA GLY A 294 -29.08 -34.56 -16.01
C GLY A 294 -29.80 -35.57 -15.12
N ALA A 295 -29.28 -35.75 -13.89
CA ALA A 295 -29.82 -36.70 -12.91
C ALA A 295 -31.26 -36.38 -12.43
N ALA A 296 -31.83 -35.23 -12.83
CA ALA A 296 -33.19 -34.80 -12.53
C ALA A 296 -34.00 -34.46 -13.81
N GLY A 297 -33.51 -34.88 -14.98
CA GLY A 297 -34.08 -34.54 -16.29
C GLY A 297 -33.10 -33.82 -17.22
N PRO A 298 -33.50 -33.57 -18.48
CA PRO A 298 -32.70 -32.86 -19.46
C PRO A 298 -32.37 -31.42 -18.98
N LEU A 299 -31.10 -31.03 -19.13
CA LEU A 299 -30.57 -29.71 -18.79
C LEU A 299 -30.25 -28.97 -20.08
N ASP A 300 -30.92 -27.84 -20.32
CA ASP A 300 -30.59 -26.96 -21.44
C ASP A 300 -29.24 -26.27 -21.21
N TYR A 301 -28.40 -26.23 -22.23
CA TYR A 301 -27.16 -25.47 -22.26
C TYR A 301 -27.10 -24.54 -23.48
N ARG A 302 -26.30 -23.49 -23.34
CA ARG A 302 -25.97 -22.54 -24.40
C ARG A 302 -24.47 -22.36 -24.45
N LEU A 303 -23.84 -22.76 -25.55
CA LEU A 303 -22.41 -22.63 -25.81
C LEU A 303 -22.13 -21.36 -26.60
N TYR A 304 -21.21 -20.53 -26.11
CA TYR A 304 -20.74 -19.32 -26.78
C TYR A 304 -19.35 -19.57 -27.36
N ARG A 305 -19.17 -19.36 -28.67
CA ARG A 305 -17.87 -19.43 -29.35
C ARG A 305 -17.36 -18.03 -29.66
N PRO A 306 -16.09 -17.69 -29.33
CA PRO A 306 -15.48 -16.42 -29.71
C PRO A 306 -15.48 -16.21 -31.23
N ALA A 307 -15.49 -14.96 -31.69
CA ALA A 307 -15.42 -14.62 -33.11
C ALA A 307 -14.01 -14.79 -33.74
N THR A 308 -12.97 -14.87 -32.91
CA THR A 308 -11.58 -15.07 -33.36
C THR A 308 -11.13 -16.53 -33.21
N PRO A 309 -10.31 -17.07 -34.13
CA PRO A 309 -9.67 -18.38 -33.95
C PRO A 309 -8.64 -18.30 -32.82
N GLY A 310 -8.91 -18.99 -31.72
CA GLY A 310 -8.04 -19.11 -30.55
C GLY A 310 -8.35 -20.39 -29.78
N PRO A 311 -7.50 -20.83 -28.84
CA PRO A 311 -7.65 -22.11 -28.17
C PRO A 311 -8.84 -22.11 -27.21
N GLY A 312 -10.03 -22.47 -27.70
CA GLY A 312 -11.19 -22.98 -26.95
C GLY A 312 -11.89 -22.05 -25.95
N PRO A 313 -13.17 -22.30 -25.61
CA PRO A 313 -14.00 -21.37 -24.85
C PRO A 313 -13.75 -21.44 -23.33
N CYS A 314 -13.71 -20.27 -22.68
CA CYS A 314 -13.85 -20.13 -21.24
C CYS A 314 -15.33 -20.23 -20.82
N GLY A 315 -15.66 -21.20 -19.96
CA GLY A 315 -16.81 -21.12 -19.04
C GLY A 315 -18.08 -21.88 -19.45
N ASN A 316 -18.36 -22.97 -18.74
CA ASN A 316 -19.67 -23.61 -18.70
C ASN A 316 -20.48 -22.94 -17.55
N ARG A 317 -21.55 -22.18 -17.84
CA ARG A 317 -22.48 -21.68 -16.81
C ARG A 317 -23.77 -22.51 -16.85
N PRO A 318 -24.02 -23.43 -15.90
CA PRO A 318 -25.30 -24.10 -15.80
C PRO A 318 -26.38 -23.14 -15.27
N ARG A 319 -27.59 -23.18 -15.87
CA ARG A 319 -28.80 -22.61 -15.27
C ARG A 319 -29.18 -23.50 -14.07
N ALA A 320 -29.11 -22.96 -12.86
CA ALA A 320 -29.34 -23.68 -11.62
C ALA A 320 -30.72 -24.37 -11.56
N ALA A 321 -30.72 -25.70 -11.41
CA ALA A 321 -31.82 -26.48 -10.81
C ALA A 321 -31.42 -26.85 -9.38
N ARG A 322 -32.26 -26.50 -8.41
CA ARG A 322 -32.08 -26.74 -6.96
C ARG A 322 -31.92 -28.23 -6.65
N ARG A 323 -31.01 -28.59 -5.76
CA ARG A 323 -31.09 -29.82 -4.94
C ARG A 323 -31.15 -29.43 -3.45
N PRO A 324 -31.94 -30.13 -2.62
CA PRO A 324 -31.99 -29.88 -1.18
C PRO A 324 -30.73 -30.40 -0.48
N ALA A 325 -30.38 -29.76 0.65
CA ALA A 325 -29.22 -30.10 1.48
C ALA A 325 -29.34 -31.52 2.09
N PRO A 326 -28.23 -32.27 2.25
CA PRO A 326 -28.20 -33.40 3.17
C PRO A 326 -27.91 -32.92 4.59
N SER A 327 -28.76 -33.33 5.54
CA SER A 327 -28.57 -33.18 6.98
C SER A 327 -27.47 -34.11 7.53
N PRO A 328 -26.96 -33.87 8.75
CA PRO A 328 -25.61 -34.28 9.15
C PRO A 328 -25.62 -35.60 9.93
N THR A 329 -25.24 -36.71 9.29
CA THR A 329 -24.82 -37.93 10.01
C THR A 329 -23.88 -38.78 9.16
N ARG A 330 -22.56 -38.61 9.34
CA ARG A 330 -21.52 -39.65 9.52
C ARG A 330 -20.11 -39.16 9.14
N PRO A 331 -19.05 -39.68 9.79
CA PRO A 331 -17.72 -39.07 9.80
C PRO A 331 -16.88 -39.47 8.58
N TRP A 332 -16.00 -38.56 8.18
CA TRP A 332 -14.98 -38.77 7.13
C TRP A 332 -13.89 -39.73 7.60
N PRO A 333 -13.38 -40.65 6.75
CA PRO A 333 -12.21 -41.44 7.09
C PRO A 333 -10.91 -40.64 6.84
N ALA A 334 -9.96 -40.77 7.76
CA ALA A 334 -8.63 -40.17 7.70
C ALA A 334 -7.78 -40.75 6.56
N PRO A 335 -6.89 -39.98 5.92
CA PRO A 335 -5.91 -40.53 4.99
C PRO A 335 -4.75 -41.19 5.76
N ALA A 336 -4.49 -42.46 5.41
CA ALA A 336 -3.40 -43.27 5.93
C ALA A 336 -2.04 -42.85 5.35
N TRP A 337 -1.05 -42.79 6.24
CA TRP A 337 0.38 -42.69 5.92
C TRP A 337 0.93 -44.04 5.47
N PRO A 338 1.84 -44.12 4.48
CA PRO A 338 2.69 -45.29 4.32
C PRO A 338 4.02 -45.10 5.04
N THR A 339 4.24 -45.88 6.09
CA THR A 339 5.53 -46.10 6.76
C THR A 339 6.27 -47.31 6.17
N GLY A 340 7.58 -47.14 5.91
CA GLY A 340 8.60 -48.22 5.85
C GLY A 340 8.93 -48.76 4.45
N ARG A 341 10.17 -49.05 4.04
CA ARG A 341 11.46 -49.23 4.74
C ARG A 341 12.66 -49.09 3.77
N SER A 342 13.68 -48.40 4.25
CA SER A 342 15.15 -48.63 4.20
C SER A 342 15.91 -49.30 3.03
N ALA A 343 16.97 -48.58 2.62
CA ALA A 343 18.37 -49.00 2.31
C ALA A 343 18.64 -49.70 0.95
N ARG A 344 19.70 -49.42 0.16
CA ARG A 344 21.11 -48.99 0.40
C ARG A 344 21.74 -48.34 -0.87
N PRO A 345 22.96 -47.76 -0.79
CA PRO A 345 23.58 -46.90 -1.81
C PRO A 345 24.57 -47.63 -2.73
N VAL A 346 24.86 -47.07 -3.91
CA VAL A 346 26.05 -47.43 -4.72
C VAL A 346 26.62 -46.21 -5.46
N ARG A 347 27.87 -45.89 -5.08
CA ARG A 347 28.99 -45.21 -5.76
C ARG A 347 28.87 -43.78 -6.25
#